data_AF-A0A285NR73-F1
#
_entry.id   AF-A0A285NR73-F1
#
_cell.length_a   1.000
_cell.length_b   1.000
_cell.length_c   1.000
_cell.angle_alpha   90.00
_cell.angle_beta   90.00
_cell.angle_gamma   90.00
#
_symmetry.space_group_name_H-M   'P 1'
#
loop_
_entity.id
_entity.type
_entity.pdbx_description
1 polymer ?
#
loop_
_entity_poly.entity_id
_entity_poly.type
_entity_poly.pdbx_seq_one_letter_code
_entity_poly.pdbx_strand_id
1 'polypeptide(L)' 'MTCMQIAVFDATGRTSVSLLRQALDCGSDAVTFARSPEKLPVVDPTLTVVQGDAYSGDCVRNDVHVGEMPKVISA' A
#
# COMPACT_ATOMS: atom_id res chain seq x y z
N MET A 1 12.68 9.03 14.46
CA MET A 1 11.72 7.91 14.59
C MET A 1 11.30 7.56 13.18
N THR A 2 11.89 6.53 12.59
CA THR A 2 11.54 6.08 11.25
C THR A 2 10.32 5.18 11.37
N CYS A 3 9.14 5.70 11.03
CA CYS A 3 7.95 4.87 10.86
C CYS A 3 8.18 3.96 9.65
N MET A 4 7.94 2.67 9.81
CA MET A 4 8.20 1.67 8.78
C MET A 4 7.27 1.91 7.59
N GLN A 5 7.80 2.00 6.37
CA GLN A 5 7.01 2.15 5.15
C GLN A 5 6.62 0.76 4.62
N ILE A 6 5.32 0.53 4.37
CA ILE A 6 4.86 -0.72 3.75
C ILE A 6 4.17 -0.45 2.42
N ALA A 7 4.42 -1.35 1.45
CA ALA A 7 3.75 -1.34 0.16
C ALA A 7 2.85 -2.57 0.06
N VAL A 8 1.54 -2.35 -0.13
CA VAL A 8 0.53 -3.42 -0.28
C VAL A 8 0.00 -3.42 -1.71
N PHE A 9 0.05 -4.57 -2.36
CA PHE A 9 -0.52 -4.75 -3.69
C PHE A 9 -1.87 -5.47 -3.57
N ASP A 10 -2.85 -5.04 -4.36
CA ASP A 10 -4.23 -5.54 -4.33
C ASP A 10 -4.91 -5.42 -2.94
N ALA A 11 -4.91 -4.20 -2.39
CA ALA A 11 -5.60 -3.92 -1.12
C ALA A 11 -7.14 -3.94 -1.20
N THR A 12 -7.72 -4.44 -2.28
CA THR A 12 -9.17 -4.68 -2.37
C THR A 12 -9.56 -6.05 -1.81
N GLY A 13 -8.60 -6.97 -1.65
CA GLY A 13 -8.79 -8.28 -1.04
C GLY A 13 -9.01 -8.21 0.48
N ARG A 14 -9.80 -9.15 1.02
CA ARG A 14 -10.11 -9.23 2.47
C ARG A 14 -8.86 -9.25 3.35
N THR A 15 -7.84 -10.01 2.94
CA THR A 15 -6.56 -10.14 3.67
C THR A 15 -5.77 -8.84 3.66
N SER A 16 -5.61 -8.27 2.47
CA SER A 16 -4.83 -7.05 2.26
C SER A 16 -5.44 -5.84 2.97
N VAL A 17 -6.77 -5.74 3.05
CA VAL A 17 -7.48 -4.73 3.85
C VAL A 17 -7.14 -4.85 5.34
N SER A 18 -7.18 -6.07 5.90
CA SER A 18 -6.85 -6.30 7.30
C SER A 18 -5.40 -5.94 7.61
N LEU A 19 -4.48 -6.25 6.69
CA LEU A 19 -3.06 -5.95 6.84
C LEU A 19 -2.79 -4.44 6.75
N LEU A 20 -3.46 -3.75 5.83
CA LEU A 20 -3.37 -2.30 5.69
C LEU A 20 -3.84 -1.60 6.97
N ARG A 21 -4.96 -2.03 7.56
CA ARG A 21 -5.45 -1.48 8.83
C ARG A 21 -4.46 -1.68 9.96
N GLN A 22 -3.89 -2.87 10.11
CA GLN A 22 -2.91 -3.14 11.17
C GLN A 22 -1.67 -2.26 11.06
N ALA A 23 -1.20 -2.01 9.84
CA ALA A 23 -0.05 -1.15 9.63
C ALA A 23 -0.34 0.32 9.99
N LEU A 24 -1.49 0.82 9.55
CA LEU A 24 -1.95 2.17 9.88
C LEU A 24 -2.17 2.33 11.39
N ASP A 25 -2.78 1.33 12.06
CA ASP A 25 -2.96 1.30 13.51
C ASP A 25 -1.62 1.31 14.28
N CYS A 26 -0.55 0.75 13.70
CA CYS A 26 0.79 0.83 14.24
C CYS A 26 1.49 2.18 14.00
N GLY A 27 0.82 3.15 13.36
CA GLY A 27 1.38 4.44 13.00
C GLY A 27 2.39 4.36 11.83
N SER A 28 2.29 3.33 10.99
CA SER A 28 3.09 3.20 9.78
C SER A 28 2.48 4.01 8.64
N ASP A 29 3.32 4.57 7.78
CA ASP A 29 2.84 5.09 6.50
C ASP A 29 2.73 3.92 5.52
N ALA A 30 1.64 3.91 4.75
CA ALA A 30 1.35 2.83 3.83
C ALA A 30 1.12 3.35 2.41
N VAL A 31 1.66 2.64 1.43
CA VAL A 31 1.35 2.82 0.01
C VAL A 31 0.58 1.60 -0.46
N THR A 32 -0.56 1.79 -1.11
CA THR A 32 -1.30 0.69 -1.71
C THR A 32 -1.54 0.88 -3.19
N PHE A 33 -1.43 -0.19 -3.95
CA PHE A 33 -1.80 -0.23 -5.37
C PHE A 33 -3.18 -0.88 -5.53
N ALA A 34 -4.11 -0.14 -6.11
CA ALA A 34 -5.47 -0.61 -6.36
C ALA A 34 -5.89 -0.32 -7.81
N ARG A 35 -6.45 -1.33 -8.49
CA ARG A 35 -7.02 -1.15 -9.85
C ARG A 35 -8.25 -0.24 -9.83
N SER A 36 -9.05 -0.38 -8.77
CA SER A 36 -10.28 0.37 -8.49
C SER A 36 -10.15 1.00 -7.09
N PRO A 37 -9.45 2.14 -6.93
CA PRO A 37 -9.27 2.79 -5.62
C PRO A 37 -10.60 3.18 -4.95
N GLU A 38 -11.65 3.43 -5.74
CA GLU A 38 -13.00 3.71 -5.27
C GLU A 38 -13.64 2.54 -4.49
N LYS A 39 -13.09 1.33 -4.61
CA LYS A 39 -13.55 0.14 -3.89
C LYS A 39 -12.79 -0.11 -2.60
N LEU A 40 -11.81 0.74 -2.26
CA LEU A 40 -10.99 0.56 -1.08
C LEU A 40 -11.81 0.87 0.18
N PRO A 41 -11.96 -0.07 1.13
CA PRO A 41 -12.76 0.15 2.34
C PRO A 41 -11.96 0.81 3.47
N VAL A 42 -10.85 1.48 3.15
CA VAL A 42 -9.90 2.10 4.09
C VAL A 42 -9.57 3.50 3.60
N VAL A 43 -9.67 4.47 4.49
CA VAL A 43 -9.27 5.87 4.27
C VAL A 43 -8.48 6.29 5.49
N ASP A 44 -7.25 6.76 5.29
CA ASP A 44 -6.36 7.20 6.36
C ASP A 44 -5.43 8.31 5.85
N PRO A 45 -5.12 9.35 6.63
CA PRO A 45 -4.22 10.42 6.21
C PRO A 45 -2.78 9.96 5.90
N THR A 46 -2.31 8.83 6.45
CA THR A 46 -0.98 8.27 6.16
C THR A 46 -1.00 7.18 5.08
N LEU A 47 -2.18 6.97 4.46
CA LEU A 47 -2.35 6.03 3.35
C LEU A 47 -2.26 6.75 2.00
N THR A 48 -1.25 6.38 1.21
CA THR A 48 -1.14 6.76 -0.20
C THR A 48 -1.75 5.67 -1.07
N VAL A 49 -2.71 6.02 -1.93
CA VAL A 49 -3.33 5.09 -2.88
C VAL A 49 -2.83 5.41 -4.29
N VAL A 50 -2.10 4.47 -4.88
CA VAL A 50 -1.67 4.53 -6.27
C VAL A 50 -2.64 3.69 -7.11
N GLN A 51 -3.25 4.31 -8.11
CA GLN A 51 -4.07 3.56 -9.06
C GLN A 51 -3.16 2.82 -10.03
N GLY A 52 -3.21 1.49 -10.04
CA GLY A 52 -2.32 0.68 -10.86
C GLY A 52 -2.58 -0.82 -10.78
N ASP A 53 -2.01 -1.54 -11.73
CA ASP A 53 -2.00 -3.00 -11.76
C ASP A 53 -0.59 -3.50 -11.42
N ALA A 54 -0.48 -4.38 -10.42
CA ALA A 54 0.78 -4.97 -10.00
C ALA A 54 1.45 -5.82 -11.10
N TYR A 55 0.68 -6.33 -12.06
CA TYR A 55 1.17 -7.14 -13.18
C TYR A 55 1.70 -6.29 -14.35
N SER A 56 1.35 -5.01 -14.39
CA SER A 56 1.89 -4.05 -15.34
C SER A 56 3.16 -3.46 -14.73
N GLY A 57 4.31 -4.04 -15.05
CA GLY A 57 5.62 -3.75 -14.41
C GLY A 57 6.08 -2.28 -14.39
N ASP A 58 5.34 -1.36 -15.00
CA ASP A 58 5.57 0.10 -14.99
C ASP A 58 5.24 0.76 -13.64
N CYS A 59 4.25 0.26 -12.89
CA CYS A 59 3.80 0.88 -11.64
C CYS A 59 4.73 0.59 -10.45
N VAL A 60 5.39 -0.57 -10.46
CA VAL A 60 6.21 -1.06 -9.33
C VAL A 60 7.58 -0.38 -9.28
N ARG A 61 8.11 0.07 -10.42
CA ARG A 61 9.50 0.53 -10.55
C ARG A 61 9.69 2.03 -10.33
N ASN A 62 8.67 2.84 -10.58
CA ASN A 62 8.78 4.30 -10.48
C ASN A 62 8.34 4.86 -9.13
N ASP A 63 7.30 4.29 -8.50
CA ASP A 63 6.73 4.79 -7.24
C ASP A 63 7.34 4.19 -5.97
N VAL A 64 8.11 3.10 -6.08
CA VAL A 64 8.90 2.56 -4.96
C VAL A 64 10.22 3.33 -4.86
N HIS A 65 10.12 4.65 -4.65
CA HIS A 65 11.23 5.52 -4.25
C HIS A 65 10.84 6.28 -2.98
N VAL A 66 10.49 5.53 -1.93
CA VAL A 66 10.40 6.08 -0.58
C VAL A 66 11.66 5.62 0.14
N GLY A 67 12.39 6.56 0.76
CA GLY A 67 13.68 6.29 1.38
C GLY A 67 13.61 5.09 2.33
N GLU A 68 14.59 4.18 2.19
CA GLU A 68 14.58 2.82 2.76
C GLU A 68 13.60 1.86 2.05
N MET A 69 14.08 0.71 1.58
CA MET A 69 13.26 -0.22 0.78
C MET A 69 12.00 -0.61 1.58
N PRO A 70 10.78 -0.26 1.12
CA PRO A 70 9.57 -0.62 1.83
C PRO A 70 9.43 -2.13 1.86
N LYS A 71 8.88 -2.66 2.95
CA LYS A 71 8.51 -4.08 2.97
C LYS A 71 7.32 -4.27 2.03
N VAL A 72 7.59 -4.92 0.90
CA VAL A 72 6.57 -5.27 -0.09
C VAL A 72 5.78 -6.48 0.41
N ILE A 73 4.47 -6.32 0.50
CA ILE A 73 3.56 -7.38 0.92
C ILE A 73 2.56 -7.60 -0.22
N SER A 74 2.62 -8.79 -0.80
CA SER A 74 1.61 -9.32 -1.72
C SER A 74 0.85 -10.41 -0.97
N ALA A 75 -0.47 -10.27 -0.87
CA ALA A 75 -1.35 -11.21 -0.17
C ALA A 75 -2.44 -11.75 -1.09
#